data_AF-A0AA87ZFT5-F1
#
_entry.id   AF-A0AA87ZFT5-F1
#
_cell.length_a   1.000
_cell.length_b   1.000
_cell.length_c   1.000
_cell.angle_alpha   90.00
_cell.angle_beta   90.00
_cell.angle_gamma   90.00
#
_symmetry.space_group_name_H-M   'P 1'
#
loop_
_entity.id
_entity.type
_entity.pdbx_description
1 polymer ?
#
loop_
_entity_poly.entity_id
_entity_poly.type
_entity_poly.pdbx_seq_one_letter_code
_entity_poly.pdbx_strand_id
1 'polypeptide(L)'
;MSSTIQAEKPIVELLDSGNLVLRDEEDTNSENYLWQSFDYPSDTLLAGMKMGWDLRTGLKRCLSAWKSWDDPCPGDFTYGIEFDPQLHTFPEAYIRKGSAKFYRSGPWNGLRFSGSPEQKSNPLYGFDFVYNDDEVYYIYCNT
;
A
#
# COMPACT_ATOMS: atom_id res chain seq x y z
N MET A 1 2.46 -11.13 -23.40
CA MET A 1 2.35 -10.00 -24.35
C MET A 1 1.99 -8.77 -23.52
N SER A 2 2.86 -7.77 -23.44
CA SER A 2 2.55 -6.53 -22.73
C SER A 2 1.61 -5.71 -23.61
N SER A 3 0.32 -5.70 -23.29
CA SER A 3 -0.61 -4.73 -23.87
C SER A 3 -0.16 -3.35 -23.41
N THR A 4 0.30 -2.52 -24.33
CA THR A 4 0.55 -1.10 -24.02
C THR A 4 -0.81 -0.44 -24.14
N ILE A 5 -1.43 -0.10 -23.01
CA ILE A 5 -2.69 0.65 -23.03
C ILE A 5 -2.34 2.06 -23.53
N GLN A 6 -2.72 2.36 -24.76
CA GLN A 6 -2.56 3.69 -25.33
C GLN A 6 -3.77 4.52 -24.95
N ALA A 7 -3.54 5.60 -24.21
CA ALA A 7 -4.58 6.57 -23.91
C ALA A 7 -4.92 7.39 -25.16
N GLU A 8 -6.20 7.59 -25.43
CA GLU A 8 -6.70 8.50 -26.47
C GLU A 8 -6.75 9.93 -25.94
N LYS A 9 -7.27 10.15 -24.73
CA LYS A 9 -7.33 11.47 -24.07
C LYS A 9 -6.86 11.39 -22.62
N PRO A 10 -5.54 11.35 -22.36
CA PRO A 10 -5.02 11.24 -21.00
C PRO A 10 -5.29 12.52 -20.20
N ILE A 11 -5.81 12.35 -18.98
CA ILE A 11 -6.02 13.41 -18.02
C ILE A 11 -5.42 13.03 -16.66
N VAL A 12 -4.96 14.05 -15.95
CA VAL A 12 -4.44 13.92 -14.58
C VAL A 12 -5.45 14.56 -13.63
N GLU A 13 -5.85 13.81 -12.62
CA GLU A 13 -6.86 14.22 -11.66
C GLU A 13 -6.41 13.91 -10.24
N LEU A 14 -6.60 14.86 -9.33
CA LEU A 14 -6.44 14.63 -7.89
C LEU A 14 -7.82 14.35 -7.29
N LEU A 15 -8.05 13.12 -6.85
CA LEU A 15 -9.32 12.71 -6.25
C LEU A 15 -9.44 13.23 -4.81
N ASP A 16 -10.68 13.28 -4.30
CA ASP A 16 -10.97 13.69 -2.91
C ASP A 16 -10.29 12.79 -1.85
N SER A 17 -9.93 11.55 -2.23
CA SER A 17 -9.13 10.65 -1.40
C SER A 17 -7.66 11.08 -1.24
N GLY A 18 -7.19 12.03 -2.05
CA GLY A 18 -5.79 12.41 -2.18
C GLY A 18 -5.01 11.57 -3.21
N ASN A 19 -5.66 10.62 -3.89
CA ASN A 19 -5.03 9.85 -4.95
C ASN A 19 -4.91 10.69 -6.23
N LEU A 20 -3.69 11.00 -6.65
CA LEU A 20 -3.40 11.55 -7.96
C LEU A 20 -3.41 10.41 -8.99
N VAL A 21 -4.30 10.49 -9.98
CA VAL A 21 -4.50 9.45 -10.99
C VAL A 21 -4.25 10.00 -12.40
N LEU A 22 -3.72 9.13 -13.26
CA LEU A 22 -3.69 9.31 -14.70
C LEU A 22 -4.71 8.34 -15.30
N ARG A 23 -5.70 8.87 -16.01
CA ARG A 23 -6.75 8.07 -16.66
C ARG A 23 -7.06 8.59 -18.05
N ASP A 24 -7.75 7.79 -18.84
CA ASP A 24 -8.30 8.25 -20.10
C ASP A 24 -9.67 8.91 -19.85
N GLU A 25 -9.91 10.07 -20.46
CA GLU A 25 -11.19 10.78 -20.36
C GLU A 25 -12.32 9.99 -21.01
N GLU A 26 -12.02 9.24 -22.08
CA GLU A 26 -13.03 8.47 -22.82
C GLU A 26 -13.33 7.11 -22.21
N ASP A 27 -12.54 6.66 -21.23
CA ASP A 27 -12.83 5.40 -20.54
C ASP A 27 -14.05 5.57 -19.63
N THR A 28 -15.05 4.70 -19.86
CA THR A 28 -16.28 4.66 -19.07
C THR A 28 -16.09 4.02 -17.71
N ASN A 29 -14.99 3.28 -17.50
CA ASN A 29 -14.62 2.76 -16.20
C ASN A 29 -13.75 3.80 -15.46
N SER A 30 -14.39 4.55 -14.56
CA SER A 30 -13.72 5.60 -13.77
C SER A 30 -12.59 5.10 -12.88
N GLU A 31 -12.50 3.79 -12.61
CA GLU A 31 -11.45 3.18 -11.78
C GLU A 31 -10.32 2.53 -12.61
N ASN A 32 -10.42 2.57 -13.94
CA ASN A 32 -9.37 2.05 -14.81
C ASN A 32 -8.24 3.07 -14.99
N TYR A 33 -7.41 3.19 -13.94
CA TYR A 33 -6.27 4.09 -13.96
C TYR A 33 -5.10 3.51 -14.76
N LEU A 34 -4.50 4.33 -15.61
CA LEU A 34 -3.24 4.03 -16.29
C LEU A 34 -2.07 4.10 -15.30
N TRP A 35 -2.18 4.99 -14.31
CA TRP A 35 -1.25 5.15 -13.20
C TRP A 35 -1.98 5.81 -12.01
N GLN A 36 -1.56 5.50 -10.79
CA GLN A 36 -2.05 6.17 -9.58
C GLN A 36 -0.94 6.33 -8.54
N SER A 37 -0.98 7.44 -7.81
CA SER A 37 -0.03 7.75 -6.74
C SER A 37 -0.08 6.75 -5.58
N PHE A 38 -1.26 6.19 -5.30
CA PHE A 38 -1.46 5.23 -4.21
C PHE A 38 -0.69 3.91 -4.41
N ASP A 39 -0.24 3.63 -5.63
CA ASP A 39 0.65 2.50 -5.94
C ASP A 39 2.12 2.75 -5.61
N TYR A 40 2.49 4.02 -5.38
CA TYR A 40 3.86 4.47 -5.13
C TYR A 40 3.93 5.37 -3.88
N PRO A 41 3.59 4.84 -2.70
CA PRO A 41 3.66 5.59 -1.44
C PRO A 41 5.07 6.12 -1.14
N SER A 42 5.13 7.26 -0.45
CA SER A 42 6.35 7.78 0.19
C SER A 42 6.42 7.27 1.64
N ASP A 43 6.41 8.14 2.64
CA ASP A 43 6.52 7.79 4.07
C ASP A 43 5.18 7.58 4.77
N THR A 44 4.07 7.89 4.10
CA THR A 44 2.74 8.02 4.69
C THR A 44 1.72 7.10 4.01
N LEU A 45 0.90 6.43 4.83
CA LEU A 45 -0.29 5.72 4.38
C LEU A 45 -1.52 6.61 4.63
N LEU A 46 -2.28 6.92 3.59
CA LEU A 46 -3.56 7.64 3.69
C LEU A 46 -4.74 6.67 3.76
N ALA A 47 -5.91 7.17 4.15
CA ALA A 47 -7.14 6.38 4.17
C ALA A 47 -7.46 5.90 2.74
N GLY A 48 -7.78 4.61 2.59
CA GLY A 48 -8.02 3.98 1.29
C GLY A 48 -6.77 3.47 0.57
N MET A 49 -5.55 3.81 1.04
CA MET A 49 -4.31 3.27 0.47
C MET A 49 -4.07 1.83 0.91
N LYS A 50 -3.52 1.02 0.00
CA LYS A 50 -3.11 -0.36 0.27
C LYS A 50 -1.62 -0.40 0.59
N MET A 51 -1.25 -0.88 1.78
CA MET A 51 0.13 -1.25 2.10
C MET A 51 0.26 -2.76 1.98
N GLY A 52 0.97 -3.26 0.98
CA GLY A 52 1.00 -4.69 0.68
C GLY A 52 1.29 -5.00 -0.79
N TRP A 53 0.89 -6.19 -1.22
CA TRP A 53 1.22 -6.77 -2.50
C TRP A 53 -0.03 -6.87 -3.36
N ASP A 54 0.07 -6.43 -4.60
CA ASP A 54 -0.81 -6.87 -5.68
C ASP A 54 -0.11 -8.06 -6.35
N LEU A 55 -0.67 -9.25 -6.16
CA LEU A 55 -0.09 -10.50 -6.66
C LEU A 55 -0.30 -10.67 -8.16
N ARG A 56 -1.33 -10.01 -8.70
CA ARG A 56 -1.69 -10.05 -10.11
C ARG A 56 -0.69 -9.28 -10.97
N THR A 57 -0.21 -8.15 -10.47
CA THR A 57 0.80 -7.30 -11.15
C THR A 57 2.22 -7.50 -10.62
N GLY A 58 2.36 -8.06 -9.41
CA GLY A 58 3.64 -8.19 -8.70
C GLY A 58 4.08 -6.89 -7.99
N LEU A 59 3.24 -5.86 -7.99
CA LEU A 59 3.53 -4.58 -7.35
C LEU A 59 3.56 -4.72 -5.82
N LYS A 60 4.60 -4.16 -5.20
CA LYS A 60 4.76 -4.10 -3.74
C LYS A 60 4.71 -2.66 -3.26
N ARG A 61 3.69 -2.35 -2.45
CA ARG A 61 3.46 -1.04 -1.83
C ARG A 61 4.00 -1.07 -0.41
N CYS A 62 5.04 -0.28 -0.13
CA CYS A 62 5.62 -0.13 1.20
C CYS A 62 5.95 1.34 1.48
N LEU A 63 5.90 1.73 2.75
CA LEU A 63 6.30 3.07 3.16
C LEU A 63 7.81 3.15 3.26
N SER A 64 8.38 4.28 2.87
CA SER A 64 9.79 4.61 3.00
C SER A 64 9.94 5.93 3.73
N ALA A 65 10.57 5.91 4.90
CA ALA A 65 10.80 7.11 5.68
C ALA A 65 11.65 8.11 4.90
N TRP A 66 11.45 9.40 5.17
CA TRP A 66 12.37 10.43 4.71
C TRP A 66 13.75 10.26 5.35
N LYS A 67 14.78 10.75 4.67
CA LYS A 67 16.16 10.70 5.13
C LYS A 67 16.40 11.64 6.32
N SER A 68 15.76 12.81 6.30
CA SER A 68 15.69 13.73 7.44
C SER A 68 14.41 14.57 7.37
N TRP A 69 14.17 15.40 8.38
CA TRP A 69 12.98 16.26 8.46
C TRP A 69 12.88 17.28 7.31
N ASP A 70 14.00 17.58 6.65
CA ASP A 70 14.16 18.53 5.55
C ASP A 70 14.61 17.89 4.21
N ASP A 71 14.91 16.59 4.20
CA ASP A 71 15.32 15.84 3.00
C ASP A 71 14.32 14.70 2.74
N PRO A 72 13.35 14.89 1.82
CA PRO A 72 12.32 13.89 1.51
C PRO A 72 12.84 12.72 0.67
N CYS A 73 14.15 12.67 0.36
CA CYS A 73 14.73 11.48 -0.27
C CYS A 73 14.53 10.24 0.62
N PRO A 74 14.46 9.03 0.04
CA PRO A 74 14.35 7.79 0.82
C PRO A 74 15.47 7.65 1.85
N GLY A 75 15.08 7.43 3.11
CA GLY A 75 15.96 7.14 4.22
C GLY A 75 16.18 5.64 4.42
N ASP A 76 16.73 5.28 5.59
CA ASP A 76 17.10 3.89 5.89
C ASP A 76 15.93 3.00 6.29
N PHE A 77 14.79 3.59 6.67
CA PHE A 77 13.66 2.85 7.24
C PHE A 77 12.55 2.63 6.23
N THR A 78 12.06 1.39 6.17
CA THR A 78 10.87 1.04 5.39
C THR A 78 9.87 0.25 6.23
N TYR A 79 8.58 0.38 5.93
CA TYR A 79 7.52 -0.38 6.58
C TYR A 79 6.62 -1.03 5.53
N GLY A 80 6.41 -2.35 5.64
CA GLY A 80 5.61 -3.08 4.68
C GLY A 80 5.31 -4.51 5.10
N ILE A 81 4.49 -5.18 4.30
CA ILE A 81 4.14 -6.59 4.46
C ILE A 81 5.18 -7.44 3.75
N GLU A 82 5.65 -8.47 4.43
CA GLU A 82 6.57 -9.47 3.92
C GLU A 82 6.01 -10.87 4.10
N PHE A 83 6.14 -11.66 3.04
CA PHE A 83 5.94 -13.10 3.03
C PHE A 83 6.56 -13.71 1.78
N ASP A 84 6.71 -15.02 1.80
CA ASP A 84 7.07 -15.84 0.66
C ASP A 84 5.85 -16.68 0.23
N PRO A 85 5.21 -16.33 -0.90
CA PRO A 85 4.11 -17.11 -1.46
C PRO A 85 4.50 -18.56 -1.80
N GLN A 86 5.76 -18.82 -2.19
CA GLN A 86 6.21 -20.15 -2.58
C GLN A 86 6.38 -21.06 -1.36
N LEU A 87 6.89 -20.49 -0.26
CA LEU A 87 7.04 -21.19 1.01
C LEU A 87 5.78 -21.15 1.89
N HIS A 88 4.68 -20.57 1.41
CA HIS A 88 3.40 -20.44 2.11
C HIS A 88 3.55 -19.84 3.52
N THR A 89 4.47 -18.90 3.69
CA THR A 89 4.64 -18.22 4.98
C THR A 89 3.48 -17.25 5.19
N PHE A 90 3.04 -17.11 6.45
CA PHE A 90 2.01 -16.12 6.77
C PHE A 90 2.51 -14.68 6.53
N PRO A 91 1.67 -13.81 5.94
CA PRO A 91 1.94 -12.38 5.85
C PRO A 91 2.16 -11.72 7.21
N GLU A 92 3.25 -10.96 7.29
CA GLU A 92 3.61 -10.21 8.49
C GLU A 92 4.12 -8.81 8.12
N ALA A 93 3.86 -7.83 8.98
CA ALA A 93 4.39 -6.49 8.80
C ALA A 93 5.70 -6.29 9.58
N TYR A 94 6.68 -5.65 8.93
CA TYR A 94 8.00 -5.37 9.48
C TYR A 94 8.43 -3.94 9.18
N ILE A 95 9.09 -3.31 10.16
CA ILE A 95 9.95 -2.16 9.89
C ILE A 95 11.36 -2.68 9.65
N ARG A 96 11.96 -2.30 8.53
CA ARG A 96 13.37 -2.58 8.23
C ARG A 96 14.21 -1.34 8.42
N LYS A 97 15.48 -1.54 8.75
CA LYS A 97 16.56 -0.56 8.59
C LYS A 97 17.55 -1.13 7.57
N GLY A 98 17.48 -0.66 6.33
CA GLY A 98 18.14 -1.32 5.19
C GLY A 98 17.69 -2.78 5.05
N SER A 99 18.63 -3.73 5.09
CA SER A 99 18.33 -5.17 5.00
C SER A 99 18.00 -5.83 6.35
N ALA A 100 18.14 -5.13 7.48
CA ALA A 100 17.89 -5.68 8.80
C ALA A 100 16.42 -5.49 9.21
N LYS A 101 15.79 -6.52 9.78
CA LYS A 101 14.49 -6.41 10.44
C LYS A 101 14.68 -5.66 11.76
N PHE A 102 14.19 -4.43 11.82
CA PHE A 102 14.33 -3.55 12.99
C PHE A 102 13.19 -3.76 13.98
N TYR A 103 11.97 -3.87 13.47
CA TYR A 103 10.77 -4.14 14.26
C TYR A 103 9.85 -5.13 13.55
N ARG A 104 9.18 -5.96 14.34
CA ARG A 104 8.20 -6.94 13.85
C ARG A 104 6.83 -6.61 14.45
N SER A 105 5.95 -6.04 13.62
CA SER A 105 4.52 -5.95 13.95
C SER A 105 3.86 -7.34 13.91
N GLY A 106 4.42 -8.26 13.14
CA GLY A 106 4.03 -9.67 13.12
C GLY A 106 2.76 -9.94 12.29
N PRO A 107 2.14 -11.12 12.44
CA PRO A 107 0.96 -11.49 11.65
C PRO A 107 -0.28 -10.71 12.08
N TRP A 108 -1.23 -10.60 11.15
CA TRP A 108 -2.58 -10.16 11.44
C TRP A 108 -3.34 -11.23 12.23
N ASN A 109 -4.00 -10.85 13.33
CA ASN A 109 -4.73 -11.79 14.20
C ASN A 109 -6.25 -11.76 14.02
N GLY A 110 -6.74 -11.12 12.94
CA GLY A 110 -8.16 -10.87 12.69
C GLY A 110 -8.68 -9.54 13.23
N LEU A 111 -7.94 -8.87 14.10
CA LEU A 111 -8.30 -7.58 14.69
C LEU A 111 -7.22 -6.50 14.50
N ARG A 112 -5.95 -6.91 14.55
CA ARG A 112 -4.76 -6.05 14.46
C ARG A 112 -3.51 -6.88 14.18
N PHE A 113 -2.39 -6.21 13.95
CA PHE A 113 -1.08 -6.88 13.99
C PHE A 113 -0.73 -7.31 15.42
N SER A 114 -0.24 -8.53 15.59
CA SER A 114 0.03 -9.13 16.91
C SER A 114 1.00 -8.33 17.80
N GLY A 115 1.97 -7.66 17.18
CA GLY A 115 2.95 -6.78 17.79
C GLY A 115 2.50 -5.32 17.91
N SER A 116 1.26 -4.98 17.58
CA SER A 116 0.72 -3.61 17.70
C SER A 116 -0.54 -3.57 18.58
N PRO A 117 -0.45 -3.96 19.87
CA PRO A 117 -1.60 -4.01 20.79
C PRO A 117 -2.27 -2.65 21.05
N GLU A 118 -1.55 -1.55 20.82
CA GLU A 118 -2.03 -0.17 20.88
C GLU A 118 -3.05 0.15 19.78
N GLN A 119 -3.04 -0.59 18.66
CA GLN A 119 -4.05 -0.47 17.62
C GLN A 119 -5.37 -1.04 18.14
N LYS A 120 -6.29 -0.14 18.49
CA LYS A 120 -7.62 -0.45 19.03
C LYS A 120 -8.69 0.00 18.05
N SER A 121 -9.88 -0.56 18.20
CA SER A 121 -11.07 -0.09 17.50
C SER A 121 -11.26 1.42 17.73
N ASN A 122 -11.58 2.15 16.68
CA ASN A 122 -11.79 3.59 16.69
C ASN A 122 -13.14 3.89 15.99
N PRO A 123 -13.97 4.80 16.51
CA PRO A 123 -15.25 5.16 15.87
C PRO A 123 -15.12 6.03 14.61
N LEU A 124 -13.92 6.55 14.29
CA LEU A 124 -13.68 7.43 13.14
C LEU A 124 -13.07 6.69 11.94
N TYR A 125 -12.40 5.56 12.17
CA TYR A 125 -11.74 4.80 11.13
C TYR A 125 -11.65 3.32 11.48
N GLY A 126 -11.78 2.49 10.45
CA GLY A 126 -11.62 1.04 10.50
C GLY A 126 -10.27 0.62 9.90
N PHE A 127 -9.80 -0.54 10.33
CA PHE A 127 -8.62 -1.20 9.79
C PHE A 127 -9.02 -2.56 9.25
N ASP A 128 -8.41 -2.97 8.15
CA ASP A 128 -8.62 -4.30 7.60
C ASP A 128 -7.33 -4.88 7.02
N PHE A 129 -7.33 -6.19 6.87
CA PHE A 129 -6.26 -6.96 6.27
C PHE A 129 -6.83 -7.96 5.28
N VAL A 130 -6.56 -7.73 4.00
CA VAL A 130 -6.99 -8.59 2.91
C VAL A 130 -5.87 -9.57 2.61
N TYR A 131 -6.21 -10.86 2.52
CA TYR A 131 -5.32 -11.92 2.08
C TYR A 131 -6.10 -12.93 1.23
N ASN A 132 -5.90 -12.87 -0.08
CA ASN A 132 -6.49 -13.79 -1.05
C ASN A 132 -5.53 -14.03 -2.24
N ASP A 133 -6.01 -14.69 -3.28
CA ASP A 133 -5.21 -15.08 -4.45
C ASP A 133 -4.75 -13.88 -5.32
N ASP A 134 -5.45 -12.74 -5.23
CA ASP A 134 -5.18 -11.55 -6.04
C ASP A 134 -4.29 -10.53 -5.30
N GLU A 135 -4.51 -10.32 -4.00
CA GLU A 135 -3.84 -9.27 -3.24
C GLU A 135 -3.64 -9.63 -1.75
N VAL A 136 -2.59 -9.06 -1.16
CA VAL A 136 -2.28 -9.16 0.28
C VAL A 136 -1.93 -7.80 0.84
N TYR A 137 -2.82 -7.15 1.57
CA TYR A 137 -2.56 -5.79 2.05
C TYR A 137 -3.29 -5.43 3.34
N TYR A 138 -2.70 -4.45 4.02
CA TYR A 138 -3.31 -3.71 5.11
C TYR A 138 -3.89 -2.40 4.55
N ILE A 139 -5.06 -2.02 5.04
CA ILE A 139 -5.76 -0.79 4.69
C ILE A 139 -6.41 -0.21 5.93
N TYR A 140 -6.60 1.11 5.92
CA TYR A 140 -7.52 1.76 6.83
C TYR A 140 -8.43 2.71 6.06
N CYS A 141 -9.68 2.81 6.48
CA CYS A 141 -10.69 3.66 5.85
C CYS A 141 -11.38 4.48 6.91
N ASN A 142 -11.78 5.70 6.56
CA ASN A 142 -12.70 6.48 7.38
C ASN A 142 -14.06 5.77 7.37
N THR A 143 -14.70 5.66 8.54
CA THR A 143 -16.06 5.10 8.69
C THR A 143 -17.12 6.06 8.18
#